data_AF-A0A812Q4J0-F1
#
_entry.id   AF-A0A812Q4J0-F1
#
_cell.length_a   1.000
_cell.length_b   1.000
_cell.length_c   1.000
_cell.angle_alpha   90.00
_cell.angle_beta   90.00
_cell.angle_gamma   90.00
#
_symmetry.space_group_name_H-M   'P 1'
#
loop_
_entity.id
_entity.type
_entity.pdbx_description
1 polymer ?
#
loop_
_entity_poly.entity_id
_entity_poly.type
_entity_poly.pdbx_seq_one_letter_code
_entity_poly.pdbx_strand_id
1 'polypeptide(L)'
;MSGSLDCDRAAYPYQPVCRCSGTTSTTTLSDRWFVGDSQDTCNDLCQFKGYTGCDAEKTAELIRRPRVSRVMDFLNTSCASFADSPLSNLFPAYTENQKCFFMSGTLNCDADRVGYRPICHCSNTTSTTTLAHWFVGEEEDSCNDLCQFKGYTGCDAEKTGGLVRQPKMSRVMDFLNTSCASFGNSPLSNFPAYRKDLERCWYMSGSLDCDRAAYPYQPVCRCSGTTSTTTLSVARLQNSPALVL
;
A
#
# COMPACT_ATOMS: atom_id res chain seq x y z
N MET A 1 45.62 5.83 -29.75
CA MET A 1 44.43 4.95 -29.67
C MET A 1 43.26 5.80 -29.20
N SER A 2 42.33 6.16 -30.10
CA SER A 2 41.12 6.89 -29.74
C SER A 2 39.98 5.90 -29.52
N GLY A 3 39.78 5.50 -28.27
CA GLY A 3 38.57 4.79 -27.85
C GLY A 3 37.59 5.79 -27.24
N SER A 4 36.31 5.69 -27.59
CA SER A 4 35.24 6.37 -26.85
C SER A 4 35.18 5.78 -25.45
N LEU A 5 35.48 6.58 -24.41
CA LEU A 5 35.38 6.16 -23.01
C LEU A 5 33.92 6.23 -22.59
N ASP A 6 33.31 5.06 -22.35
CA ASP A 6 31.97 4.94 -21.80
C ASP A 6 32.03 5.13 -20.27
N CYS A 7 31.79 6.36 -19.81
CA CYS A 7 31.76 6.72 -18.39
C CYS A 7 30.62 6.06 -17.60
N ASP A 8 29.69 5.38 -18.29
CA ASP A 8 28.56 4.67 -17.71
C ASP A 8 28.82 3.18 -17.46
N ARG A 9 29.97 2.66 -17.93
CA ARG A 9 30.33 1.25 -17.81
C ARG A 9 31.22 1.02 -16.59
N ALA A 10 30.66 0.39 -15.56
CA ALA A 10 31.46 -0.14 -14.45
C ALA A 10 32.32 -1.30 -14.98
N ALA A 11 33.63 -1.10 -15.06
CA ALA A 11 34.58 -2.10 -15.51
C ALA A 11 35.03 -2.98 -14.34
N TYR A 12 34.23 -3.95 -13.89
CA TYR A 12 34.67 -4.89 -12.86
C TYR A 12 35.96 -5.63 -13.32
N PRO A 13 37.00 -5.77 -12.48
CA PRO A 13 37.10 -5.46 -11.04
C PRO A 13 37.58 -4.04 -10.70
N TYR A 14 37.78 -3.17 -11.68
CA TYR A 14 38.36 -1.84 -11.52
C TYR A 14 37.29 -0.77 -11.30
N GLN A 15 37.50 0.09 -10.31
CA GLN A 15 36.72 1.31 -10.16
C GLN A 15 37.31 2.38 -11.09
N PRO A 16 36.57 2.86 -12.10
CA PRO A 16 37.07 3.93 -12.95
C PRO A 16 37.21 5.21 -12.11
N VAL A 17 38.38 5.84 -12.18
CA VAL A 17 38.60 7.18 -11.63
C VAL A 17 38.04 8.18 -12.64
N CYS A 18 36.79 8.58 -12.44
CA CYS A 18 36.14 9.58 -13.27
C CYS A 18 36.48 10.99 -12.77
N ARG A 19 36.90 11.89 -13.67
CA ARG A 19 36.99 13.32 -13.40
C ARG A 19 35.68 13.97 -13.84
N CYS A 20 34.90 14.48 -12.89
CA CYS A 20 33.71 15.27 -13.22
C CYS A 20 34.15 16.62 -13.80
N SER A 21 33.77 16.92 -15.04
CA SER A 21 33.88 18.28 -15.61
C SER A 21 32.50 18.91 -15.65
N GLY A 22 32.17 19.72 -14.64
CA GLY A 22 30.90 20.43 -14.57
C GLY A 22 30.58 20.84 -13.14
N THR A 23 29.75 21.88 -13.00
CA THR A 23 29.11 22.28 -11.75
C THR A 23 28.44 21.06 -11.14
N THR A 24 28.63 20.85 -9.83
CA THR A 24 27.98 19.79 -9.06
C THR A 24 26.48 19.87 -9.30
N SER A 25 25.97 19.08 -10.24
CA SER A 25 24.54 18.94 -10.44
C SER A 25 24.07 18.04 -9.31
N THR A 26 23.78 18.65 -8.17
CA THR A 26 22.92 18.04 -7.17
C THR A 26 21.58 17.85 -7.84
N THR A 27 21.39 16.74 -8.53
CA THR A 27 20.05 16.19 -8.73
C THR A 27 19.54 15.88 -7.34
N THR A 28 18.90 16.87 -6.72
CA THR A 28 18.16 16.72 -5.48
C THR A 28 17.17 15.58 -5.73
N LEU A 29 17.36 14.47 -5.03
CA LEU A 29 16.38 13.39 -5.06
C LEU A 29 15.06 13.99 -4.60
N SER A 30 14.01 13.79 -5.38
CA SER A 30 12.68 14.27 -5.02
C SER A 30 12.19 13.55 -3.75
N ASP A 31 11.38 14.23 -2.96
CA ASP A 31 10.70 13.80 -1.75
C ASP A 31 9.67 12.67 -1.91
N ARG A 32 9.53 12.09 -3.11
CA ARG A 32 8.52 11.06 -3.44
C ARG A 32 9.05 9.65 -3.57
N TRP A 33 10.23 9.38 -3.02
CA TRP A 33 10.74 8.02 -2.89
C TRP A 33 10.23 7.39 -1.59
N PHE A 34 9.81 6.13 -1.67
CA PHE A 34 9.36 5.35 -0.52
C PHE A 34 9.83 3.90 -0.63
N VAL A 35 10.04 3.27 0.52
CA VAL A 35 10.16 1.80 0.61
C VAL A 35 8.85 1.27 1.16
N GLY A 36 8.24 0.32 0.44
CA GLY A 36 7.04 -0.38 0.89
C GLY A 36 7.36 -1.50 1.87
N ASP A 37 6.35 -2.24 2.29
CA ASP A 37 6.50 -3.47 3.04
C ASP A 37 6.53 -4.68 2.11
N SER A 38 6.87 -5.85 2.66
CA SER A 38 6.87 -7.09 1.87
C SER A 38 5.48 -7.34 1.30
N GLN A 39 5.39 -7.68 0.01
CA GLN A 39 4.14 -7.85 -0.76
C GLN A 39 3.39 -6.55 -1.13
N ASP A 40 3.97 -5.38 -0.89
CA ASP A 40 3.45 -4.16 -1.51
C ASP A 40 3.68 -4.17 -3.02
N THR A 41 2.78 -3.49 -3.71
CA THR A 41 3.03 -2.96 -5.05
C THR A 41 3.37 -1.48 -4.95
N CYS A 42 4.03 -0.93 -5.97
CA CYS A 42 4.32 0.50 -5.98
C CYS A 42 3.07 1.36 -6.14
N ASN A 43 2.08 0.90 -6.91
CA ASN A 43 0.82 1.62 -7.05
C ASN A 43 0.10 1.73 -5.71
N ASP A 44 0.02 0.63 -4.96
CA ASP A 44 -0.66 0.59 -3.66
C ASP A 44 0.03 1.47 -2.62
N LEU A 45 1.36 1.41 -2.56
CA LEU A 45 2.16 2.25 -1.68
C LEU A 45 1.94 3.73 -2.00
N CYS A 46 2.00 4.10 -3.28
CA CYS A 46 1.85 5.49 -3.69
C CYS A 46 0.44 6.04 -3.46
N GLN A 47 -0.59 5.24 -3.75
CA GLN A 47 -1.98 5.61 -3.41
C GLN A 47 -2.17 5.78 -1.92
N PHE A 48 -1.56 4.90 -1.12
CA PHE A 48 -1.58 5.04 0.34
C PHE A 48 -0.91 6.33 0.81
N LYS A 49 0.17 6.75 0.16
CA LYS A 49 0.87 8.02 0.44
C LYS A 49 0.16 9.25 -0.13
N GLY A 50 -1.02 9.08 -0.75
CA GLY A 50 -1.84 10.19 -1.28
C GLY A 50 -1.48 10.61 -2.70
N TYR A 51 -0.81 9.76 -3.48
CA TYR A 51 -0.50 10.01 -4.90
C TYR A 51 -1.42 9.19 -5.81
N THR A 52 -1.53 9.56 -7.09
CA THR A 52 -2.34 8.78 -8.04
C THR A 52 -1.79 7.37 -8.31
N GLY A 53 -0.47 7.20 -8.19
CA GLY A 53 0.17 5.91 -8.36
C GLY A 53 1.70 5.99 -8.48
N CYS A 54 2.26 4.90 -8.97
CA CYS A 54 3.68 4.72 -9.25
C CYS A 54 4.11 5.57 -10.45
N ASP A 55 5.19 6.35 -10.29
CA ASP A 55 5.92 6.93 -11.42
C ASP A 55 6.83 5.85 -12.01
N ALA A 56 6.33 5.19 -13.04
CA ALA A 56 7.01 4.05 -13.63
C ALA A 56 8.33 4.44 -14.29
N GLU A 57 8.37 5.60 -14.94
CA GLU A 57 9.57 6.10 -15.63
C GLU A 57 10.66 6.41 -14.63
N LYS A 58 10.33 7.12 -13.55
CA LYS A 58 11.31 7.49 -12.53
C LYS A 58 11.78 6.27 -11.74
N THR A 59 10.87 5.35 -11.40
CA THR A 59 11.24 4.11 -10.71
C THR A 59 12.11 3.21 -11.59
N ALA A 60 11.84 3.16 -12.90
CA ALA A 60 12.66 2.42 -13.86
C ALA A 60 14.09 2.98 -14.02
N GLU A 61 14.37 4.20 -13.56
CA GLU A 61 15.75 4.71 -13.50
C GLU A 61 16.65 3.88 -12.57
N LEU A 62 16.11 3.07 -11.66
CA LEU A 62 16.82 2.22 -10.72
C LEU A 62 17.35 0.90 -11.33
N ILE A 63 17.88 0.99 -12.55
CA ILE A 63 18.47 -0.14 -13.29
C ILE A 63 19.92 -0.46 -12.91
N ARG A 64 20.54 0.30 -11.98
CA ARG A 64 21.94 0.11 -11.58
C ARG A 64 22.14 0.31 -10.07
N ARG A 65 23.08 -0.44 -9.49
CA ARG A 65 23.44 -0.39 -8.05
C ARG A 65 23.66 1.04 -7.50
N PRO A 66 24.43 1.93 -8.16
CA PRO A 66 24.68 3.27 -7.60
C PRO A 66 23.44 4.15 -7.51
N ARG A 67 22.42 3.92 -8.36
CA ARG A 67 21.18 4.68 -8.31
C ARG A 67 20.31 4.21 -7.14
N VAL A 68 20.19 2.90 -6.95
CA VAL A 68 19.50 2.33 -5.79
C VAL A 68 20.16 2.78 -4.49
N SER A 69 21.51 2.72 -4.38
CA SER A 69 22.23 3.17 -3.19
C SER A 69 21.88 4.62 -2.83
N ARG A 70 21.93 5.54 -3.80
CA ARG A 70 21.61 6.96 -3.55
C ARG A 70 20.18 7.18 -3.07
N VAL A 71 19.20 6.45 -3.63
CA VAL A 71 17.81 6.52 -3.17
C VAL A 71 17.68 5.99 -1.75
N MET A 72 18.33 4.86 -1.45
CA MET A 72 18.29 4.26 -0.11
C MET A 72 18.95 5.18 0.92
N ASP A 73 20.11 5.76 0.60
CA ASP A 73 20.78 6.76 1.45
C ASP A 73 19.89 7.98 1.71
N PHE A 74 19.19 8.47 0.68
CA PHE A 74 18.20 9.55 0.82
C PHE A 74 17.02 9.16 1.73
N LEU A 75 16.59 7.90 1.68
CA LEU A 75 15.57 7.34 2.56
C LEU A 75 16.11 6.95 3.96
N ASN A 76 17.33 7.38 4.28
CA ASN A 76 18.02 7.05 5.53
C ASN A 76 18.05 5.54 5.83
N THR A 77 18.17 4.72 4.78
CA THR A 77 18.21 3.26 4.84
C THR A 77 19.43 2.77 4.06
N SER A 78 20.22 1.86 4.62
CA SER A 78 21.43 1.38 3.95
C SER A 78 21.23 0.02 3.26
N CYS A 79 21.94 -0.18 2.15
CA CYS A 79 22.12 -1.48 1.51
C CYS A 79 23.36 -2.17 2.10
N ALA A 80 23.19 -3.16 2.97
CA ALA A 80 24.32 -3.94 3.50
C ALA A 80 25.00 -4.76 2.39
N SER A 81 24.23 -5.21 1.40
CA SER A 81 24.75 -5.90 0.22
C SER A 81 23.85 -5.67 -1.00
N PHE A 82 24.41 -5.89 -2.18
CA PHE A 82 23.66 -5.91 -3.43
C PHE A 82 23.55 -7.32 -3.97
N ALA A 83 22.41 -7.65 -4.57
CA ALA A 83 22.28 -8.86 -5.36
C ALA A 83 23.19 -8.82 -6.60
N ASP A 84 23.72 -9.99 -6.97
CA ASP A 84 24.54 -10.16 -8.17
C ASP A 84 23.70 -10.14 -9.45
N SER A 85 22.42 -10.50 -9.33
CA SER A 85 21.48 -10.48 -10.44
C SER A 85 20.37 -9.45 -10.20
N PRO A 86 19.98 -8.68 -11.24
CA PRO A 86 18.81 -7.81 -11.18
C PRO A 86 17.53 -8.62 -11.02
N LEU A 87 16.48 -7.96 -10.52
CA LEU A 87 15.12 -8.47 -10.62
C LEU A 87 14.56 -8.14 -12.00
N SER A 88 14.33 -9.16 -12.82
CA SER A 88 13.78 -9.03 -14.17
C SER A 88 12.27 -8.80 -14.13
N ASN A 89 11.79 -7.78 -14.85
CA ASN A 89 10.36 -7.45 -15.00
C ASN A 89 9.60 -7.28 -13.67
N LEU A 90 10.31 -6.80 -12.66
CA LEU A 90 9.81 -6.52 -11.32
C LEU A 90 10.21 -5.10 -10.91
N PHE A 91 9.96 -4.76 -9.66
CA PHE A 91 10.39 -3.51 -9.04
C PHE A 91 11.83 -3.62 -8.47
N PRO A 92 12.56 -2.49 -8.34
CA PRO A 92 13.77 -2.46 -7.55
C PRO A 92 13.38 -2.66 -6.08
N ALA A 93 14.14 -3.46 -5.34
CA ALA A 93 13.67 -3.97 -4.07
C ALA A 93 14.72 -3.93 -2.96
N TYR A 94 14.23 -3.91 -1.74
CA TYR A 94 14.98 -4.05 -0.50
C TYR A 94 14.46 -5.26 0.26
N THR A 95 15.29 -5.92 1.06
CA THR A 95 14.86 -7.06 1.89
C THR A 95 15.18 -6.82 3.36
N GLU A 96 14.58 -7.60 4.25
CA GLU A 96 14.81 -7.51 5.70
C GLU A 96 16.28 -7.73 6.09
N ASN A 97 17.00 -8.57 5.34
CA ASN A 97 18.44 -8.78 5.49
C ASN A 97 19.28 -7.66 4.87
N GLN A 98 18.68 -6.49 4.67
CA GLN A 98 19.29 -5.28 4.12
C GLN A 98 19.94 -5.47 2.74
N LYS A 99 19.42 -6.43 1.96
CA LYS A 99 19.91 -6.70 0.61
C LYS A 99 19.13 -5.89 -0.41
N CYS A 100 19.83 -5.17 -1.26
CA CYS A 100 19.26 -4.33 -2.31
C CYS A 100 19.32 -5.00 -3.68
N PHE A 101 18.26 -4.79 -4.45
CA PHE A 101 18.08 -5.29 -5.80
C PHE A 101 17.79 -4.11 -6.71
N PHE A 102 18.50 -4.08 -7.83
CA PHE A 102 18.19 -3.18 -8.94
C PHE A 102 17.35 -3.93 -9.97
N MET A 103 16.66 -3.18 -10.81
CA MET A 103 15.77 -3.74 -11.83
C MET A 103 16.53 -4.04 -13.13
N SER A 104 16.03 -5.00 -13.89
CA SER A 104 16.23 -5.06 -15.34
C SER A 104 14.90 -5.27 -16.07
N GLY A 105 14.78 -4.76 -17.30
CA GLY A 105 13.57 -4.92 -18.12
C GLY A 105 12.51 -3.85 -17.84
N THR A 106 11.24 -4.21 -18.04
CA THR A 106 10.12 -3.28 -17.90
C THR A 106 9.60 -3.31 -16.47
N LEU A 107 9.46 -2.15 -15.83
CA LEU A 107 8.86 -2.06 -14.52
C LEU A 107 7.38 -2.43 -14.57
N ASN A 108 6.97 -3.28 -13.64
CA ASN A 108 5.56 -3.52 -13.35
C ASN A 108 5.23 -2.92 -11.97
N CYS A 109 4.48 -1.82 -11.94
CA CYS A 109 4.12 -1.13 -10.70
C CYS A 109 3.08 -1.87 -9.85
N ASP A 110 2.43 -2.90 -10.42
CA ASP A 110 1.46 -3.78 -9.74
C ASP A 110 2.09 -5.13 -9.35
N ALA A 111 3.37 -5.35 -9.66
CA ALA A 111 4.08 -6.53 -9.22
C ALA A 111 4.36 -6.47 -7.72
N ASP A 112 4.25 -7.63 -7.07
CA ASP A 112 4.66 -7.86 -5.68
C ASP A 112 5.47 -9.14 -5.56
N ARG A 113 6.21 -9.26 -4.45
CA ARG A 113 6.92 -10.49 -4.13
C ARG A 113 7.15 -10.63 -2.63
N VAL A 114 6.81 -11.80 -2.09
CA VAL A 114 7.05 -12.12 -0.67
C VAL A 114 8.53 -12.03 -0.33
N GLY A 115 8.85 -11.34 0.76
CA GLY A 115 10.22 -11.11 1.23
C GLY A 115 10.94 -9.96 0.53
N TYR A 116 10.28 -9.27 -0.41
CA TYR A 116 10.83 -8.11 -1.12
C TYR A 116 9.95 -6.89 -0.86
N ARG A 117 10.60 -5.83 -0.41
CA ARG A 117 10.02 -4.52 -0.14
C ARG A 117 10.27 -3.63 -1.35
N PRO A 118 9.24 -3.12 -2.04
CA PRO A 118 9.44 -2.36 -3.25
C PRO A 118 10.00 -0.97 -2.95
N ILE A 119 10.93 -0.50 -3.78
CA ILE A 119 11.45 0.87 -3.76
C ILE A 119 10.71 1.62 -4.88
N CYS A 120 9.89 2.59 -4.50
CA CYS A 120 8.94 3.22 -5.40
C CYS A 120 9.13 4.72 -5.44
N HIS A 121 9.01 5.29 -6.63
CA HIS A 121 8.79 6.71 -6.80
C HIS A 121 7.31 6.95 -7.11
N CYS A 122 6.69 7.92 -6.44
CA CYS A 122 5.29 8.25 -6.65
C CYS A 122 5.12 9.43 -7.60
N SER A 123 4.08 9.36 -8.42
CA SER A 123 3.72 10.39 -9.39
C SER A 123 3.53 11.76 -8.73
N ASN A 124 3.78 12.84 -9.49
CA ASN A 124 3.64 14.21 -8.97
C ASN A 124 2.18 14.60 -8.69
N THR A 125 1.23 13.87 -9.24
CA THR A 125 -0.19 14.11 -9.05
C THR A 125 -0.62 13.54 -7.70
N THR A 126 -1.07 14.42 -6.81
CA THR A 126 -1.70 14.03 -5.57
C THR A 126 -3.14 13.62 -5.83
N SER A 127 -3.60 12.60 -5.11
CA SER A 127 -4.99 12.19 -5.10
C SER A 127 -5.61 12.66 -3.80
N THR A 128 -6.81 13.24 -3.87
CA THR A 128 -7.63 13.54 -2.68
C THR A 128 -8.17 12.27 -1.99
N THR A 129 -7.84 11.08 -2.50
CA THR A 129 -8.14 9.80 -1.88
C THR A 129 -7.20 9.49 -0.71
N THR A 130 -7.13 10.37 0.28
CA THR A 130 -6.70 9.98 1.63
C THR A 130 -7.52 8.78 2.10
N LEU A 131 -7.04 8.09 3.14
CA LEU A 131 -7.72 6.96 3.81
C LEU A 131 -9.05 7.36 4.49
N ALA A 132 -9.71 8.41 4.03
CA ALA A 132 -11.04 8.76 4.46
C ALA A 132 -12.03 7.62 4.18
N HIS A 133 -13.02 7.53 5.05
CA HIS A 133 -14.19 6.65 4.93
C HIS A 133 -13.89 5.15 5.09
N TRP A 134 -12.75 4.79 5.70
CA TRP A 134 -12.57 3.44 6.23
C TRP A 134 -13.21 3.33 7.61
N PHE A 135 -13.82 2.18 7.89
CA PHE A 135 -14.45 1.86 9.16
C PHE A 135 -14.29 0.38 9.50
N VAL A 136 -14.32 0.07 10.80
CA VAL A 136 -14.54 -1.28 11.31
C VAL A 136 -15.98 -1.34 11.81
N GLY A 137 -16.76 -2.34 11.35
CA GLY A 137 -18.12 -2.58 11.81
C GLY A 137 -18.19 -3.35 13.13
N GLU A 138 -19.39 -3.59 13.62
CA GLU A 138 -19.63 -4.57 14.67
C GLU A 138 -19.70 -5.99 14.06
N GLU A 139 -19.78 -7.00 14.93
CA GLU A 139 -20.11 -8.35 14.47
C GLU A 139 -21.49 -8.36 13.79
N GLU A 140 -21.68 -9.23 12.80
CA GLU A 140 -22.91 -9.33 12.00
C GLU A 140 -23.21 -8.16 11.05
N ASP A 141 -22.47 -7.04 11.13
CA ASP A 141 -22.60 -5.97 10.15
C ASP A 141 -22.19 -6.47 8.75
N SER A 142 -22.91 -6.04 7.72
CA SER A 142 -22.43 -6.01 6.34
C SER A 142 -21.73 -4.67 6.07
N CYS A 143 -20.88 -4.60 5.03
CA CYS A 143 -20.27 -3.33 4.66
C CYS A 143 -21.30 -2.30 4.18
N ASN A 144 -22.37 -2.73 3.51
CA ASN A 144 -23.43 -1.81 3.08
C ASN A 144 -24.21 -1.25 4.28
N ASP A 145 -24.59 -2.10 5.24
CA ASP A 145 -25.31 -1.65 6.44
C ASP A 145 -24.47 -0.67 7.26
N LEU A 146 -23.19 -1.00 7.49
CA LEU A 146 -22.24 -0.14 8.18
C LEU A 146 -22.13 1.22 7.47
N CYS A 147 -21.92 1.23 6.16
CA CYS A 147 -21.75 2.46 5.41
C CYS A 147 -23.01 3.33 5.41
N GLN A 148 -24.19 2.73 5.23
CA GLN A 148 -25.46 3.44 5.32
C GLN A 148 -25.70 4.00 6.71
N PHE A 149 -25.39 3.24 7.77
CA PHE A 149 -25.45 3.70 9.15
C PHE A 149 -24.54 4.91 9.41
N LYS A 150 -23.34 4.92 8.82
CA LYS A 150 -22.41 6.06 8.85
C LYS A 150 -22.84 7.24 7.95
N GLY A 151 -23.95 7.11 7.23
CA GLY A 151 -24.54 8.14 6.37
C GLY A 151 -24.01 8.13 4.93
N TYR A 152 -23.23 7.13 4.52
CA TYR A 152 -22.71 7.01 3.15
C TYR A 152 -23.70 6.28 2.23
N THR A 153 -23.46 6.34 0.92
CA THR A 153 -24.32 5.67 -0.08
C THR A 153 -24.22 4.15 0.01
N GLY A 154 -23.03 3.63 0.34
CA GLY A 154 -22.79 2.20 0.49
C GLY A 154 -21.31 1.86 0.52
N CYS A 155 -21.01 0.58 0.40
CA CYS A 155 -19.67 0.01 0.33
C CYS A 155 -18.96 0.42 -0.98
N ASP A 156 -17.71 0.87 -0.88
CA ASP A 156 -16.79 0.99 -2.01
C ASP A 156 -16.17 -0.39 -2.26
N ALA A 157 -16.79 -1.14 -3.17
CA ALA A 157 -16.42 -2.52 -3.41
C ALA A 157 -15.03 -2.68 -4.03
N GLU A 158 -14.61 -1.74 -4.88
CA GLU A 158 -13.28 -1.79 -5.51
C GLU A 158 -12.18 -1.61 -4.46
N LYS A 159 -12.33 -0.62 -3.59
CA LYS A 159 -11.29 -0.31 -2.60
C LYS A 159 -11.30 -1.27 -1.43
N THR A 160 -12.48 -1.65 -0.93
CA THR A 160 -12.61 -2.69 0.10
C THR A 160 -12.10 -4.02 -0.45
N GLY A 161 -12.47 -4.34 -1.69
CA GLY A 161 -12.03 -5.52 -2.43
C GLY A 161 -10.53 -5.51 -2.72
N GLY A 162 -9.90 -4.34 -2.68
CA GLY A 162 -8.46 -4.17 -2.81
C GLY A 162 -7.65 -4.61 -1.59
N LEU A 163 -8.27 -4.89 -0.44
CA LEU A 163 -7.61 -5.41 0.77
C LEU A 163 -7.28 -6.90 0.67
N VAL A 164 -6.61 -7.31 -0.40
CA VAL A 164 -6.24 -8.71 -0.68
C VAL A 164 -4.87 -9.11 -0.14
N ARG A 165 -4.18 -8.20 0.58
CA ARG A 165 -2.81 -8.42 1.07
C ARG A 165 -2.60 -7.79 2.43
N GLN A 166 -1.68 -8.38 3.20
CA GLN A 166 -1.33 -7.92 4.54
C GLN A 166 -0.92 -6.44 4.58
N PRO A 167 -0.01 -5.91 3.74
CA PRO A 167 0.45 -4.53 3.89
C PRO A 167 -0.66 -3.50 3.79
N LYS A 168 -1.57 -3.68 2.82
CA LYS A 168 -2.75 -2.81 2.67
C LYS A 168 -3.64 -2.85 3.89
N MET A 169 -3.95 -4.05 4.37
CA MET A 169 -4.76 -4.25 5.56
C MET A 169 -4.10 -3.58 6.78
N SER A 170 -2.82 -3.85 7.02
CA SER A 170 -2.06 -3.27 8.14
C SER A 170 -2.17 -1.76 8.16
N ARG A 171 -1.95 -1.13 7.01
CA ARG A 171 -1.96 0.33 6.94
C ARG A 171 -3.35 0.95 7.07
N VAL A 172 -4.40 0.27 6.60
CA VAL A 172 -5.79 0.69 6.89
C VAL A 172 -6.06 0.58 8.38
N MET A 173 -5.64 -0.50 9.02
CA MET A 173 -5.86 -0.70 10.46
C MET A 173 -5.07 0.29 11.32
N ASP A 174 -3.83 0.62 10.94
CA ASP A 174 -3.04 1.69 11.57
C ASP A 174 -3.75 3.05 11.45
N PHE A 175 -4.33 3.36 10.29
CA PHE A 175 -5.13 4.57 10.10
C PHE A 175 -6.39 4.59 10.98
N LEU A 176 -7.04 3.44 11.14
CA LEU A 176 -8.18 3.25 12.04
C LEU A 176 -7.77 3.17 13.51
N ASN A 177 -6.48 3.36 13.83
CA ASN A 177 -5.90 3.24 15.16
C ASN A 177 -6.28 1.91 15.84
N THR A 178 -6.29 0.83 15.06
CA THR A 178 -6.66 -0.52 15.49
C THR A 178 -5.47 -1.45 15.26
N SER A 179 -5.01 -2.12 16.33
CA SER A 179 -3.86 -3.03 16.26
C SER A 179 -4.24 -4.40 15.69
N CYS A 180 -3.35 -4.93 14.85
CA CYS A 180 -3.37 -6.32 14.38
C CYS A 180 -2.13 -7.04 14.92
N ALA A 181 -2.28 -7.87 15.96
CA ALA A 181 -1.21 -8.73 16.46
C ALA A 181 -0.83 -9.83 15.46
N SER A 182 -1.76 -10.25 14.60
CA SER A 182 -1.50 -11.24 13.54
C SER A 182 -2.35 -11.03 12.30
N PHE A 183 -1.85 -11.50 11.17
CA PHE A 183 -2.53 -11.47 9.88
C PHE A 183 -2.78 -12.87 9.33
N GLY A 184 -3.84 -13.04 8.55
CA GLY A 184 -4.10 -14.29 7.82
C GLY A 184 -5.06 -14.11 6.65
N ASN A 185 -5.20 -15.17 5.85
CA ASN A 185 -6.23 -15.24 4.82
C ASN A 185 -7.61 -15.34 5.49
N SER A 186 -8.57 -14.53 5.04
CA SER A 186 -9.94 -14.58 5.56
C SER A 186 -10.52 -16.00 5.44
N PRO A 187 -10.99 -16.60 6.55
CA PRO A 187 -11.63 -17.91 6.52
C PRO A 187 -12.97 -17.89 5.77
N LEU A 188 -13.53 -16.70 5.53
CA LEU A 188 -14.80 -16.49 4.83
C LEU A 188 -14.62 -16.04 3.38
N SER A 189 -13.37 -15.92 2.92
CA SER A 189 -12.88 -15.56 1.57
C SER A 189 -13.39 -14.24 0.95
N ASN A 190 -14.48 -13.66 1.45
CA ASN A 190 -15.27 -12.67 0.71
C ASN A 190 -15.29 -11.28 1.33
N PHE A 191 -14.60 -11.04 2.46
CA PHE A 191 -14.41 -9.70 3.01
C PHE A 191 -13.18 -9.64 3.92
N PRO A 192 -12.53 -8.46 4.02
CA PRO A 192 -11.48 -8.24 4.99
C PRO A 192 -12.12 -8.04 6.36
N ALA A 193 -11.52 -8.64 7.38
CA ALA A 193 -12.15 -8.77 8.67
C ALA A 193 -11.18 -8.49 9.81
N TYR A 194 -11.73 -8.11 10.94
CA TYR A 194 -11.03 -7.93 12.20
C TYR A 194 -11.77 -8.67 13.31
N ARG A 195 -11.03 -9.12 14.32
CA ARG A 195 -11.62 -9.72 15.51
C ARG A 195 -10.84 -9.24 16.72
N LYS A 196 -11.53 -8.46 17.55
CA LYS A 196 -10.93 -7.71 18.66
C LYS A 196 -10.33 -8.59 19.75
N ASP A 197 -11.00 -9.68 20.12
CA ASP A 197 -10.55 -10.61 21.16
C ASP A 197 -9.25 -11.35 20.80
N LEU A 198 -8.99 -11.56 19.50
CA LEU A 198 -7.76 -12.17 18.99
C LEU A 198 -6.71 -11.17 18.51
N GLU A 199 -7.06 -9.87 18.47
CA GLU A 199 -6.31 -8.82 17.77
C GLU A 199 -5.84 -9.28 16.38
N ARG A 200 -6.71 -10.00 15.67
CA ARG A 200 -6.34 -10.66 14.41
C ARG A 200 -7.04 -9.99 13.24
N CYS A 201 -6.29 -9.78 12.18
CA CYS A 201 -6.77 -9.17 10.95
C CYS A 201 -6.69 -10.17 9.81
N TRP A 202 -7.72 -10.15 8.96
CA TRP A 202 -7.79 -10.98 7.79
C TRP A 202 -7.94 -10.12 6.56
N TYR A 203 -7.11 -10.41 5.55
CA TYR A 203 -7.25 -9.84 4.23
C TYR A 203 -8.02 -10.80 3.33
N MET A 204 -8.58 -10.25 2.26
CA MET A 204 -9.40 -10.97 1.29
C MET A 204 -8.60 -11.96 0.45
N SER A 205 -9.26 -13.04 0.04
CA SER A 205 -8.72 -14.05 -0.89
C SER A 205 -9.67 -14.41 -2.04
N GLY A 206 -10.82 -13.73 -2.14
CA GLY A 206 -11.87 -13.99 -3.13
C GLY A 206 -12.60 -12.71 -3.55
N SER A 207 -13.82 -12.87 -4.11
CA SER A 207 -14.66 -11.74 -4.53
C SER A 207 -15.33 -11.08 -3.31
N LEU A 208 -15.33 -9.75 -3.29
CA LEU A 208 -16.02 -9.00 -2.24
C LEU A 208 -17.54 -9.13 -2.39
N ASP A 209 -18.22 -9.38 -1.28
CA ASP A 209 -19.66 -9.27 -1.16
C ASP A 209 -19.98 -8.24 -0.06
N CYS A 210 -20.43 -7.05 -0.47
CA CYS A 210 -20.68 -5.93 0.44
C CYS A 210 -21.97 -6.11 1.28
N ASP A 211 -22.87 -7.01 0.89
CA ASP A 211 -24.14 -7.28 1.58
C ASP A 211 -24.01 -8.45 2.58
N ARG A 212 -22.89 -9.16 2.56
CA ARG A 212 -22.68 -10.29 3.45
C ARG A 212 -22.30 -9.83 4.86
N ALA A 213 -23.12 -10.22 5.83
CA ALA A 213 -22.84 -10.09 7.24
C ALA A 213 -21.55 -10.84 7.65
N ALA A 214 -20.76 -10.22 8.52
CA ALA A 214 -19.42 -10.68 8.81
C ALA A 214 -19.27 -11.70 9.96
N TYR A 215 -20.32 -12.39 10.41
CA TYR A 215 -20.27 -13.21 11.64
C TYR A 215 -19.23 -14.37 11.61
N PRO A 216 -18.47 -14.62 12.70
CA PRO A 216 -18.35 -13.87 13.97
C PRO A 216 -17.20 -12.84 13.96
N TYR A 217 -17.05 -12.09 12.88
CA TYR A 217 -15.99 -11.12 12.66
C TYR A 217 -16.57 -9.73 12.44
N GLN A 218 -15.74 -8.71 12.62
CA GLN A 218 -16.04 -7.31 12.31
C GLN A 218 -15.55 -6.99 10.90
N PRO A 219 -16.39 -6.46 9.99
CA PRO A 219 -15.95 -6.16 8.63
C PRO A 219 -15.11 -4.88 8.62
N VAL A 220 -14.08 -4.84 7.76
CA VAL A 220 -13.29 -3.63 7.50
C VAL A 220 -13.70 -3.05 6.15
N CYS A 221 -14.43 -1.95 6.17
CA CYS A 221 -15.11 -1.44 4.98
C CYS A 221 -14.62 -0.06 4.61
N ARG A 222 -14.47 0.19 3.32
CA ARG A 222 -14.44 1.55 2.80
C ARG A 222 -15.83 1.93 2.32
N CYS A 223 -16.30 3.11 2.68
CA CYS A 223 -17.57 3.65 2.23
C CYS A 223 -17.40 4.61 1.06
N SER A 224 -18.35 4.55 0.12
CA SER A 224 -18.42 5.39 -1.08
C SER A 224 -19.48 6.51 -0.94
N GLY A 225 -19.30 7.56 -1.73
CA GLY A 225 -20.25 8.68 -1.79
C GLY A 225 -20.00 9.77 -0.74
N THR A 226 -20.88 10.77 -0.75
CA THR A 226 -20.92 11.82 0.28
C THR A 226 -21.83 11.39 1.42
N THR A 227 -21.57 11.88 2.63
CA THR A 227 -22.50 11.73 3.74
C THR A 227 -23.84 12.37 3.37
N SER A 228 -24.86 11.53 3.14
CA SER A 228 -26.24 11.99 3.08
C SER A 228 -26.52 12.69 4.40
N THR A 229 -26.82 13.99 4.31
CA THR A 229 -27.29 14.77 5.44
C THR A 229 -28.72 14.35 5.74
N THR A 230 -28.93 13.08 6.06
CA THR A 230 -30.23 12.58 6.45
C THR A 230 -30.46 13.12 7.83
N THR A 231 -31.30 14.15 7.91
CA THR A 231 -31.84 14.63 9.18
C THR A 231 -32.55 13.42 9.80
N LEU A 232 -31.92 12.79 10.78
CA LEU A 232 -32.51 11.74 11.60
C LEU A 232 -33.70 12.38 12.35
N SER A 233 -34.86 12.38 11.71
CA SER A 233 -36.12 12.57 12.41
C SER A 233 -36.28 11.35 13.32
N VAL A 234 -35.87 11.51 14.57
CA VAL A 234 -36.09 10.56 15.66
C VAL A 234 -37.59 10.31 15.75
N ALA A 235 -38.06 9.23 15.11
CA ALA A 235 -39.36 8.67 15.43
C ALA A 235 -39.24 8.07 16.83
N ARG A 236 -39.63 8.86 17.84
CA ARG A 236 -39.89 8.35 19.19
C ARG A 236 -40.87 7.20 19.07
N LEU A 237 -40.38 5.97 19.28
CA LEU A 237 -41.20 4.85 19.73
C LEU A 237 -41.79 5.26 21.07
N GLN A 238 -43.03 5.77 21.05
CA GLN A 238 -43.79 6.02 22.26
C GLN A 238 -44.23 4.67 22.84
N ASN A 239 -43.75 4.42 24.05
CA ASN A 239 -44.21 3.45 25.04
C ASN A 239 -45.66 2.96 24.85
N SER A 240 -45.83 1.65 24.71
CA SER A 240 -47.06 0.97 25.12
C SER A 240 -46.80 0.26 26.44
N PRO A 241 -47.35 0.72 27.59
CA PRO A 241 -47.39 -0.10 28.79
C PRO A 241 -48.41 -1.22 28.60
N ALA A 242 -47.97 -2.45 28.84
CA ALA A 242 -48.84 -3.62 28.86
C ALA A 242 -49.90 -3.48 29.96
N LEU A 243 -51.16 -3.68 29.57
CA LEU A 243 -52.31 -3.81 30.45
C LEU A 243 -52.16 -5.10 31.28
N VAL A 244 -52.17 -4.97 32.61
CA VAL A 244 -52.39 -6.11 33.53
C VAL A 244 -53.89 -6.21 33.75
N LEU A 245 -54.46 -7.37 33.42
CA LEU A 245 -55.78 -7.83 33.87
C LEU A 245 -55.60 -9.21 34.51
#